data_AF-A0A2V6TND2-F1
#
_entry.id   AF-A0A2V6TND2-F1
#
_cell.length_a   1.000
_cell.length_b   1.000
_cell.length_c   1.000
_cell.angle_alpha   90.00
_cell.angle_beta   90.00
_cell.angle_gamma   90.00
#
_symmetry.space_group_name_H-M   'P 1'
#
loop_
_entity.id
_entity.type
_entity.pdbx_description
1 polymer ?
#
loop_
_entity_poly.entity_id
_entity_poly.type
_entity_poly.pdbx_seq_one_letter_code
_entity_poly.pdbx_strand_id
1 'polypeptide(L)'
;KQFPDTWDAFLEAGIKLKAKGHPFGMSMGHGFADNYSWLYPLLWSYGVTVMDKDGKKVALDSSETAKAVEYVKKLYKEACIEDCIGWLDPANNKAFLTGQISCTNNAYSIMVSAKRDLPEMGKVIDHGLNPKGPTGQRYHALVPVTHGVFAYSKDPQAAKDFLRWTMDPKQYRPWIASGDMYFAPYLHAFDKAPEWDIEPRVKPFQKVLETGKLTSWPAPANRQHGEVINRWIVIDMFTKAITGTPTKAAIAEAVSQIKTIYG
;
A
#
# COMPACT_ATOMS: atom_id res chain seq x y z
N LYS A 1 -17.38 17.29 -2.05
CA LYS A 1 -17.10 16.37 -0.92
C LYS A 1 -15.62 15.97 -1.02
N GLN A 2 -14.91 15.84 0.09
CA GLN A 2 -13.48 15.46 0.08
C GLN A 2 -13.30 14.11 0.78
N PHE A 3 -12.33 13.31 0.31
CA PHE A 3 -11.94 12.07 0.95
C PHE A 3 -11.38 12.34 2.37
N PRO A 4 -11.58 11.43 3.36
CA PRO A 4 -11.10 11.66 4.73
C PRO A 4 -9.59 11.88 4.82
N ASP A 5 -9.18 12.96 5.49
CA ASP A 5 -7.76 13.36 5.58
C ASP A 5 -7.01 12.71 6.75
N THR A 6 -7.75 12.16 7.72
CA THR A 6 -7.24 11.47 8.93
C THR A 6 -7.85 10.08 9.07
N TRP A 7 -7.14 9.17 9.74
CA TRP A 7 -7.64 7.82 9.98
C TRP A 7 -8.93 7.80 10.82
N ASP A 8 -9.07 8.70 11.80
CA ASP A 8 -10.32 8.83 12.58
C ASP A 8 -11.51 9.22 11.68
N ALA A 9 -11.32 10.20 10.79
CA ALA A 9 -12.36 10.58 9.84
C ALA A 9 -12.65 9.47 8.81
N PHE A 10 -11.63 8.69 8.44
CA PHE A 10 -11.78 7.54 7.56
C PHE A 10 -12.65 6.45 8.21
N LEU A 11 -12.38 6.13 9.47
CA LEU A 11 -13.20 5.21 10.26
C LEU A 11 -14.64 5.71 10.40
N GLU A 12 -14.85 6.99 10.77
CA GLU A 12 -16.19 7.55 10.89
C GLU A 12 -16.98 7.49 9.58
N ALA A 13 -16.33 7.79 8.45
CA ALA A 13 -16.93 7.68 7.13
C ALA A 13 -17.33 6.23 6.83
N GLY A 14 -16.43 5.28 7.11
CA GLY A 14 -16.68 3.85 6.92
C GLY A 14 -17.85 3.33 7.75
N ILE A 15 -17.98 3.74 9.02
CA ILE A 15 -19.12 3.39 9.88
C ILE A 15 -20.44 3.91 9.28
N LYS A 16 -20.45 5.19 8.87
CA LYS A 16 -21.63 5.82 8.27
C LYS A 16 -22.03 5.16 6.94
N LEU A 17 -21.06 4.70 6.16
CA LEU A 17 -21.28 4.04 4.89
C LEU A 17 -21.72 2.58 5.07
N LYS A 18 -21.12 1.83 6.00
CA LYS A 18 -21.56 0.47 6.37
C LYS A 18 -23.00 0.47 6.86
N ALA A 19 -23.38 1.43 7.72
CA ALA A 19 -24.77 1.59 8.18
C ALA A 19 -25.78 1.85 7.04
N LYS A 20 -25.32 2.29 5.87
CA LYS A 20 -26.13 2.50 4.66
C LYS A 20 -26.00 1.37 3.63
N GLY A 21 -25.40 0.24 4.00
CA GLY A 21 -25.22 -0.90 3.10
C GLY A 21 -24.04 -0.76 2.13
N HIS A 22 -23.12 0.17 2.37
CA HIS A 22 -21.95 0.43 1.53
C HIS A 22 -20.64 0.29 2.32
N PRO A 23 -20.33 -0.89 2.88
CA PRO A 23 -19.14 -1.07 3.71
C PRO A 23 -17.83 -0.80 2.95
N PHE A 24 -16.74 -0.67 3.70
CA PHE A 24 -15.39 -0.75 3.12
C PHE A 24 -14.97 -2.20 2.92
N GLY A 25 -13.95 -2.43 2.09
CA GLY A 25 -13.29 -3.72 1.96
C GLY A 25 -11.80 -3.51 1.83
N MET A 26 -11.07 -3.73 2.92
CA MET A 26 -9.62 -3.59 2.95
C MET A 26 -9.02 -5.00 2.91
N SER A 27 -8.03 -5.26 2.06
CA SER A 27 -7.40 -6.57 1.96
C SER A 27 -6.31 -6.75 3.03
N MET A 28 -6.23 -7.94 3.65
CA MET A 28 -5.13 -8.35 4.55
C MET A 28 -4.67 -9.80 4.34
N GLY A 29 -5.14 -10.48 3.29
CA GLY A 29 -4.64 -11.80 2.97
C GLY A 29 -3.15 -11.77 2.65
N HIS A 30 -2.56 -12.94 2.41
CA HIS A 30 -1.16 -13.09 1.98
C HIS A 30 -0.94 -12.66 0.52
N GLY A 31 -1.36 -11.44 0.19
CA GLY A 31 -1.16 -10.77 -1.08
C GLY A 31 0.23 -10.13 -1.18
N PHE A 32 0.49 -9.54 -2.35
CA PHE A 32 1.78 -8.97 -2.69
C PHE A 32 1.85 -7.47 -2.42
N ALA A 33 0.75 -6.73 -2.63
CA ALA A 33 0.78 -5.28 -2.65
C ALA A 33 -0.21 -4.61 -1.70
N ASP A 34 -1.50 -4.96 -1.77
CA ASP A 34 -2.55 -4.11 -1.19
C ASP A 34 -2.48 -4.07 0.34
N ASN A 35 -2.31 -5.24 0.97
CA ASN A 35 -2.13 -5.38 2.42
C ASN A 35 -0.98 -4.49 2.96
N TYR A 36 0.18 -4.48 2.30
CA TYR A 36 1.33 -3.65 2.64
C TYR A 36 1.08 -2.17 2.39
N SER A 37 0.32 -1.84 1.34
CA SER A 37 0.09 -0.48 0.86
C SER A 37 -0.83 0.36 1.75
N TRP A 38 -1.49 -0.25 2.74
CA TRP A 38 -2.24 0.48 3.76
C TRP A 38 -1.81 0.16 5.21
N LEU A 39 -1.42 -1.08 5.54
CA LEU A 39 -1.05 -1.43 6.92
C LEU A 39 0.29 -0.82 7.36
N TYR A 40 1.31 -0.84 6.50
CA TYR A 40 2.59 -0.21 6.82
C TYR A 40 2.45 1.31 6.91
N PRO A 41 1.80 1.99 5.95
CA PRO A 41 1.48 3.41 6.06
C PRO A 41 0.71 3.81 7.30
N LEU A 42 -0.30 3.02 7.69
CA LEU A 42 -1.00 3.22 8.95
C LEU A 42 -0.03 3.16 10.12
N LEU A 43 0.77 2.09 10.22
CA LEU A 43 1.74 1.90 11.30
C LEU A 43 2.75 3.07 11.38
N TRP A 44 3.32 3.47 10.25
CA TRP A 44 4.23 4.62 10.16
C TRP A 44 3.56 5.93 10.57
N SER A 45 2.28 6.12 10.24
CA SER A 45 1.51 7.31 10.61
C SER A 45 1.25 7.42 12.13
N TYR A 46 1.33 6.28 12.84
CA TYR A 46 1.35 6.21 14.31
C TYR A 46 2.75 6.40 14.90
N GLY A 47 3.77 6.62 14.07
CA GLY A 47 5.15 6.81 14.49
C GLY A 47 5.91 5.50 14.72
N VAL A 48 5.37 4.36 14.28
CA VAL A 48 5.95 3.03 14.50
C VAL A 48 6.61 2.51 13.25
N THR A 49 7.77 1.88 13.41
CA THR A 49 8.53 1.22 12.33
C THR A 49 8.84 -0.22 12.73
N VAL A 50 9.19 -1.08 11.77
CA VAL A 50 9.51 -2.48 12.06
C VAL A 50 10.84 -2.58 12.79
N MET A 51 11.86 -1.90 12.25
CA MET A 51 13.20 -1.78 12.80
C MET A 51 13.52 -0.31 13.08
N ASP A 52 14.51 -0.07 13.92
CA ASP A 52 15.14 1.25 14.06
C ASP A 52 15.87 1.67 12.76
N LYS A 53 16.29 2.94 12.69
CA LYS A 53 16.94 3.52 11.49
C LYS A 53 18.19 2.77 11.07
N ASP A 54 18.92 2.19 12.01
CA ASP A 54 20.15 1.45 11.72
C ASP A 54 19.88 -0.03 11.37
N GLY A 55 18.63 -0.50 11.50
CA GLY A 55 18.26 -1.90 11.26
C GLY A 55 18.79 -2.87 12.31
N LYS A 56 19.12 -2.38 13.51
CA LYS A 56 19.77 -3.13 14.60
C LYS A 56 18.81 -3.57 15.70
N LYS A 57 17.70 -2.85 15.89
CA LYS A 57 16.72 -3.13 16.94
C LYS A 57 15.32 -3.19 16.38
N VAL A 58 14.53 -4.16 16.83
CA VAL A 58 13.09 -4.23 16.54
C VAL A 58 12.41 -3.06 17.22
N ALA A 59 11.74 -2.21 16.45
CA ALA A 59 11.03 -1.02 16.92
C ALA A 59 9.50 -1.24 17.03
N LEU A 60 9.03 -2.40 16.61
CA LEU A 60 7.61 -2.77 16.59
C LEU A 60 6.99 -2.95 17.99
N ASP A 61 7.79 -3.19 19.03
CA ASP A 61 7.29 -3.37 20.41
C ASP A 61 7.06 -2.01 21.09
N SER A 62 5.88 -1.42 20.87
CA SER A 62 5.53 -0.09 21.42
C SER A 62 4.05 0.04 21.75
N SER A 63 3.72 1.03 22.59
CA SER A 63 2.32 1.35 22.91
C SER A 63 1.57 1.89 21.70
N GLU A 64 2.27 2.56 20.79
CA GLU A 64 1.79 3.10 19.54
C GLU A 64 1.41 1.99 18.57
N THR A 65 2.15 0.87 18.57
CA THR A 65 1.80 -0.35 17.82
C THR A 65 0.46 -0.89 18.30
N ALA A 66 0.26 -0.98 19.62
CA ALA A 66 -1.01 -1.43 20.18
C ALA A 66 -2.17 -0.51 19.78
N LYS A 67 -1.97 0.82 19.79
CA LYS A 67 -2.98 1.78 19.33
C LYS A 67 -3.33 1.58 17.84
N ALA A 68 -2.33 1.34 16.99
CA ALA A 68 -2.56 1.06 15.56
C ALA A 68 -3.34 -0.26 15.36
N VAL A 69 -2.97 -1.32 16.09
CA VAL A 69 -3.68 -2.62 16.04
C VAL A 69 -5.13 -2.49 16.50
N GLU A 70 -5.40 -1.78 17.60
CA GLU A 70 -6.77 -1.54 18.07
C GLU A 70 -7.60 -0.70 17.08
N TYR A 71 -6.98 0.29 16.42
CA TYR A 71 -7.63 1.03 15.35
C TYR A 71 -8.05 0.10 14.21
N VAL A 72 -7.16 -0.80 13.76
CA VAL A 72 -7.50 -1.75 12.68
C VAL A 72 -8.63 -2.69 13.11
N LYS A 73 -8.59 -3.23 14.33
CA LYS A 73 -9.67 -4.07 14.87
C LYS A 73 -11.02 -3.35 14.82
N LYS A 74 -11.03 -2.08 15.23
CA LYS A 74 -12.23 -1.24 15.19
C LYS A 74 -12.70 -0.99 13.75
N LEU A 75 -11.79 -0.65 12.84
CA LEU A 75 -12.10 -0.45 11.42
C LEU A 75 -12.75 -1.69 10.79
N TYR A 76 -12.19 -2.87 11.02
CA TYR A 76 -12.75 -4.11 10.47
C TYR A 76 -14.13 -4.41 11.02
N LYS A 77 -14.29 -4.29 12.34
CA LYS A 77 -15.58 -4.55 13.00
C LYS A 77 -16.66 -3.56 12.54
N GLU A 78 -16.36 -2.26 12.55
CA GLU A 78 -17.37 -1.21 12.46
C GLU A 78 -17.54 -0.63 11.05
N ALA A 79 -16.59 -0.80 10.14
CA ALA A 79 -16.62 -0.19 8.79
C ALA A 79 -16.47 -1.19 7.63
N CYS A 80 -15.74 -2.29 7.82
CA CYS A 80 -15.49 -3.25 6.73
C CYS A 80 -16.58 -4.32 6.60
N ILE A 81 -16.66 -4.93 5.42
CA ILE A 81 -17.36 -6.19 5.18
C ILE A 81 -16.61 -7.36 5.86
N GLU A 82 -17.32 -8.39 6.31
CA GLU A 82 -16.79 -9.39 7.24
C GLU A 82 -15.70 -10.29 6.63
N ASP A 83 -15.75 -10.58 5.34
CA ASP A 83 -14.88 -11.56 4.67
C ASP A 83 -13.58 -10.98 4.10
N CYS A 84 -13.40 -9.66 4.16
CA CYS A 84 -12.26 -9.00 3.50
C CYS A 84 -10.89 -9.26 4.14
N ILE A 85 -10.84 -9.83 5.35
CA ILE A 85 -9.59 -10.16 6.04
C ILE A 85 -8.70 -11.12 5.25
N GLY A 86 -9.29 -12.09 4.54
CA GLY A 86 -8.57 -13.10 3.78
C GLY A 86 -8.35 -12.73 2.31
N TRP A 87 -8.80 -11.55 1.88
CA TRP A 87 -8.75 -11.14 0.48
C TRP A 87 -7.31 -10.89 0.01
N LEU A 88 -7.03 -11.38 -1.21
CA LEU A 88 -5.84 -11.04 -1.98
C LEU A 88 -6.14 -9.85 -2.91
N ASP A 89 -5.10 -9.31 -3.56
CA ASP A 89 -5.15 -8.12 -4.42
C ASP A 89 -6.26 -8.14 -5.51
N PRO A 90 -6.68 -9.28 -6.09
CA PRO A 90 -7.81 -9.28 -7.05
C PRO A 90 -9.21 -9.26 -6.41
N ALA A 91 -9.32 -9.63 -5.13
CA ALA A 91 -10.62 -9.83 -4.49
C ALA A 91 -11.32 -8.51 -4.15
N ASN A 92 -10.58 -7.53 -3.63
CA ASN A 92 -11.12 -6.18 -3.42
C ASN A 92 -11.51 -5.48 -4.73
N ASN A 93 -10.77 -5.71 -5.83
CA ASN A 93 -11.13 -5.22 -7.17
C ASN A 93 -12.51 -5.72 -7.57
N LYS A 94 -12.70 -7.04 -7.48
CA LYS A 94 -13.99 -7.67 -7.81
C LYS A 94 -15.10 -7.15 -6.91
N ALA A 95 -14.86 -7.05 -5.60
CA ALA A 95 -15.85 -6.55 -4.65
C ALA A 95 -16.25 -5.09 -4.95
N PHE A 96 -15.28 -4.23 -5.29
CA PHE A 96 -15.54 -2.84 -5.64
C PHE A 96 -16.33 -2.74 -6.96
N LEU A 97 -15.87 -3.42 -8.02
CA LEU A 97 -16.48 -3.37 -9.35
C LEU A 97 -17.88 -4.00 -9.39
N THR A 98 -18.21 -4.87 -8.42
CA THR A 98 -19.57 -5.42 -8.24
C THR A 98 -20.43 -4.63 -7.27
N GLY A 99 -19.93 -3.50 -6.76
CA GLY A 99 -20.67 -2.60 -5.87
C GLY A 99 -20.86 -3.10 -4.43
N GLN A 100 -20.13 -4.15 -4.03
CA GLN A 100 -20.22 -4.72 -2.67
C GLN A 100 -19.55 -3.83 -1.62
N ILE A 101 -18.56 -3.05 -2.03
CA ILE A 101 -17.81 -2.14 -1.17
C ILE A 101 -17.74 -0.74 -1.77
N SER A 102 -17.58 0.27 -0.92
CA SER A 102 -17.45 1.68 -1.33
C SER A 102 -16.02 2.23 -1.28
N CYS A 103 -15.09 1.51 -0.65
CA CYS A 103 -13.69 1.92 -0.53
C CYS A 103 -12.78 0.71 -0.31
N THR A 104 -11.60 0.74 -0.93
CA THR A 104 -10.46 -0.16 -0.70
C THR A 104 -9.16 0.61 -0.89
N ASN A 105 -8.05 0.10 -0.36
CA ASN A 105 -6.72 0.47 -0.85
C ASN A 105 -6.37 -0.43 -2.06
N ASN A 106 -5.90 0.18 -3.15
CA ASN A 106 -5.46 -0.53 -4.35
C ASN A 106 -4.56 0.38 -5.19
N ALA A 107 -3.84 -0.21 -6.14
CA ALA A 107 -3.28 0.51 -7.27
C ALA A 107 -4.40 1.08 -8.19
N TYR A 108 -4.02 1.67 -9.32
CA TYR A 108 -4.97 2.26 -10.28
C TYR A 108 -5.81 1.21 -11.06
N SER A 109 -5.71 -0.08 -10.71
CA SER A 109 -6.23 -1.20 -11.49
C SER A 109 -7.76 -1.26 -11.56
N ILE A 110 -8.43 -0.87 -10.48
CA ILE A 110 -9.90 -0.77 -10.42
C ILE A 110 -10.38 0.26 -11.43
N MET A 111 -9.73 1.42 -11.49
CA MET A 111 -10.09 2.48 -12.42
C MET A 111 -9.86 2.09 -13.88
N VAL A 112 -8.73 1.46 -14.19
CA VAL A 112 -8.44 0.92 -15.53
C VAL A 112 -9.54 -0.06 -15.96
N SER A 113 -9.91 -1.00 -15.08
CA SER A 113 -10.96 -1.98 -15.36
C SER A 113 -12.34 -1.33 -15.50
N ALA A 114 -12.68 -0.38 -14.63
CA ALA A 114 -13.94 0.34 -14.69
C ALA A 114 -14.08 1.18 -15.96
N LYS A 115 -13.03 1.89 -16.40
CA LYS A 115 -13.06 2.64 -17.66
C LYS A 115 -13.34 1.75 -18.87
N ARG A 116 -12.80 0.53 -18.88
CA ARG A 116 -12.95 -0.44 -19.98
C ARG A 116 -14.32 -1.12 -19.96
N ASP A 117 -14.70 -1.67 -18.80
CA ASP A 117 -15.81 -2.63 -18.70
C ASP A 117 -17.07 -2.05 -18.03
N LEU A 118 -16.95 -0.99 -17.23
CA LEU A 118 -18.03 -0.38 -16.45
C LEU A 118 -17.98 1.16 -16.52
N PRO A 119 -18.09 1.76 -17.72
CA PRO A 119 -17.75 3.17 -17.95
C PRO A 119 -18.55 4.16 -17.08
N GLU A 120 -19.82 3.85 -16.75
CA GLU A 120 -20.61 4.69 -15.84
C GLU A 120 -20.04 4.70 -14.41
N MET A 121 -19.56 3.56 -13.91
CA MET A 121 -18.82 3.52 -12.64
C MET A 121 -17.49 4.25 -12.77
N GLY A 122 -16.76 4.05 -13.88
CA GLY A 122 -15.50 4.74 -14.16
C GLY A 122 -15.60 6.27 -14.18
N LYS A 123 -16.78 6.84 -14.44
CA LYS A 123 -17.01 8.30 -14.34
C LYS A 123 -17.06 8.82 -12.91
N VAL A 124 -17.36 7.97 -11.93
CA VAL A 124 -17.62 8.39 -10.53
C VAL A 124 -16.62 7.83 -9.51
N ILE A 125 -15.75 6.90 -9.90
CA ILE A 125 -14.61 6.49 -9.08
C ILE A 125 -13.67 7.68 -8.87
N ASP A 126 -13.15 7.78 -7.64
CA ASP A 126 -12.16 8.79 -7.24
C ASP A 126 -11.11 8.14 -6.32
N HIS A 127 -9.98 8.83 -6.13
CA HIS A 127 -8.86 8.34 -5.33
C HIS A 127 -8.46 9.34 -4.25
N GLY A 128 -8.13 8.81 -3.07
CA GLY A 128 -7.55 9.57 -1.96
C GLY A 128 -6.11 9.18 -1.73
N LEU A 129 -5.35 10.08 -1.12
CA LEU A 129 -4.10 9.69 -0.45
C LEU A 129 -4.43 8.93 0.84
N ASN A 130 -3.47 8.14 1.33
CA ASN A 130 -3.59 7.54 2.65
C ASN A 130 -3.83 8.64 3.71
N PRO A 131 -4.74 8.42 4.67
CA PRO A 131 -5.01 9.37 5.73
C PRO A 131 -3.79 9.63 6.63
N LYS A 132 -3.79 10.80 7.28
CA LYS A 132 -2.82 11.14 8.33
C LYS A 132 -3.13 10.39 9.61
N GLY A 133 -2.09 10.00 10.33
CA GLY A 133 -2.17 9.43 11.67
C GLY A 133 -2.01 10.47 12.77
N PRO A 134 -1.95 10.02 14.04
CA PRO A 134 -1.83 10.89 15.22
C PRO A 134 -0.59 11.79 15.22
N THR A 135 0.45 11.43 14.46
CA THR A 135 1.67 12.25 14.29
C THR A 135 1.47 13.46 13.36
N GLY A 136 0.29 13.59 12.74
CA GLY A 136 0.01 14.56 11.68
C GLY A 136 0.63 14.22 10.32
N GLN A 137 1.41 13.14 10.25
CA GLN A 137 2.06 12.65 9.03
C GLN A 137 1.20 11.62 8.30
N ARG A 138 1.41 11.51 7.00
CA ARG A 138 0.92 10.41 6.15
C ARG A 138 2.07 9.76 5.43
N TYR A 139 1.87 8.52 5.04
CA TYR A 139 2.88 7.74 4.33
C TYR A 139 2.21 6.89 3.25
N HIS A 140 3.01 6.39 2.32
CA HIS A 140 2.59 5.41 1.32
C HIS A 140 3.67 4.35 1.19
N ALA A 141 3.29 3.08 1.00
CA ALA A 141 4.28 2.05 0.68
C ALA A 141 4.54 2.07 -0.82
N LEU A 142 5.81 2.03 -1.20
CA LEU A 142 6.18 1.80 -2.59
C LEU A 142 6.15 0.30 -2.87
N VAL A 143 5.61 -0.08 -4.02
CA VAL A 143 5.69 -1.43 -4.58
C VAL A 143 6.63 -1.37 -5.78
N PRO A 144 7.95 -1.27 -5.55
CA PRO A 144 8.90 -1.02 -6.63
C PRO A 144 9.00 -2.24 -7.55
N VAL A 145 8.83 -2.01 -8.85
CA VAL A 145 9.18 -2.96 -9.90
C VAL A 145 10.49 -2.48 -10.52
N THR A 146 11.53 -3.30 -10.45
CA THR A 146 12.88 -2.95 -10.89
C THR A 146 13.37 -3.87 -12.00
N HIS A 147 14.30 -3.36 -12.81
CA HIS A 147 14.99 -4.14 -13.82
C HIS A 147 16.39 -4.51 -13.31
N GLY A 148 16.79 -5.76 -13.54
CA GLY A 148 18.12 -6.27 -13.21
C GLY A 148 18.78 -6.90 -14.44
N VAL A 149 20.09 -6.72 -14.56
CA VAL A 149 20.91 -7.47 -15.53
C VAL A 149 21.57 -8.61 -14.79
N PHE A 150 21.32 -9.85 -15.23
CA PHE A 150 21.97 -11.02 -14.65
C PHE A 150 23.49 -10.94 -14.81
N ALA A 151 24.23 -11.29 -13.75
CA ALA A 151 25.69 -11.27 -13.74
C ALA A 151 26.31 -12.20 -14.79
N TYR A 152 25.59 -13.23 -15.22
CA TYR A 152 26.00 -14.18 -16.25
C TYR A 152 25.54 -13.81 -17.68
N SER A 153 25.04 -12.58 -17.89
CA SER A 153 24.70 -12.11 -19.24
C SER A 153 25.92 -12.21 -20.15
N LYS A 154 25.73 -12.74 -21.37
CA LYS A 154 26.79 -12.82 -22.40
C LYS A 154 27.18 -11.44 -22.93
N ASP A 155 26.30 -10.45 -22.81
CA ASP A 155 26.54 -9.07 -23.17
C ASP A 155 25.94 -8.13 -22.11
N PRO A 156 26.63 -7.91 -20.98
CA PRO A 156 26.13 -7.04 -19.92
C PRO A 156 26.12 -5.56 -20.33
N GLN A 157 26.91 -5.16 -21.32
CA GLN A 157 26.96 -3.77 -21.76
C GLN A 157 25.74 -3.44 -22.61
N ALA A 158 25.41 -4.26 -23.61
CA ALA A 158 24.21 -4.06 -24.42
C ALA A 158 22.93 -4.09 -23.57
N ALA A 159 22.85 -4.97 -22.57
CA ALA A 159 21.71 -4.99 -21.64
C ALA A 159 21.60 -3.68 -20.83
N LYS A 160 22.72 -3.13 -20.35
CA LYS A 160 22.73 -1.83 -19.66
C LYS A 160 22.37 -0.68 -20.60
N ASP A 161 22.87 -0.71 -21.83
CA ASP A 161 22.57 0.30 -22.85
C ASP A 161 21.08 0.29 -23.20
N PHE A 162 20.47 -0.91 -23.33
CA PHE A 162 19.03 -1.06 -23.50
C PHE A 162 18.24 -0.47 -22.33
N LEU A 163 18.62 -0.76 -21.08
CA LEU A 163 17.95 -0.18 -19.91
C LEU A 163 18.12 1.34 -19.81
N ARG A 164 19.22 1.91 -20.33
CA ARG A 164 19.34 3.38 -20.42
C ARG A 164 18.44 3.94 -21.52
N TRP A 165 18.40 3.28 -22.68
CA TRP A 165 17.55 3.67 -23.80
C TRP A 165 16.06 3.64 -23.44
N THR A 166 15.59 2.62 -22.71
CA THR A 166 14.18 2.55 -22.29
C THR A 166 13.77 3.70 -21.35
N MET A 167 14.73 4.29 -20.62
CA MET A 167 14.50 5.41 -19.72
C MET A 167 14.67 6.78 -20.40
N ASP A 168 15.09 6.84 -21.67
CA ASP A 168 15.07 8.08 -22.45
C ASP A 168 13.60 8.58 -22.53
N PRO A 169 13.32 9.87 -22.26
CA PRO A 169 11.96 10.41 -22.32
C PRO A 169 11.18 10.07 -23.61
N LYS A 170 11.85 9.94 -24.76
CA LYS A 170 11.22 9.57 -26.03
C LYS A 170 10.65 8.14 -26.03
N GLN A 171 11.26 7.24 -25.27
CA GLN A 171 10.81 5.85 -25.13
C GLN A 171 9.90 5.68 -23.92
N TYR A 172 10.28 6.31 -22.81
CA TYR A 172 9.63 6.11 -21.53
C TYR A 172 8.24 6.76 -21.46
N ARG A 173 8.06 7.96 -22.04
CA ARG A 173 6.76 8.66 -21.99
C ARG A 173 5.64 7.89 -22.71
N PRO A 174 5.81 7.41 -23.96
CA PRO A 174 4.82 6.54 -24.59
C PRO A 174 4.54 5.27 -23.78
N TRP A 175 5.56 4.69 -23.14
CA TRP A 175 5.39 3.49 -22.33
C TRP A 175 4.51 3.74 -21.08
N ILE A 176 4.79 4.77 -20.28
CA ILE A 176 3.95 5.10 -19.10
C ILE A 176 2.55 5.58 -19.50
N ALA A 177 2.43 6.30 -20.64
CA ALA A 177 1.15 6.71 -21.19
C ALA A 177 0.29 5.51 -21.59
N SER A 178 0.90 4.47 -22.18
CA SER A 178 0.18 3.25 -22.58
C SER A 178 -0.44 2.49 -21.40
N GLY A 179 0.07 2.70 -20.19
CA GLY A 179 -0.45 2.14 -18.96
C GLY A 179 -1.35 3.11 -18.19
N ASP A 180 -1.84 4.19 -18.79
CA ASP A 180 -2.64 5.24 -18.11
C ASP A 180 -1.97 5.76 -16.81
N MET A 181 -0.65 5.90 -16.82
CA MET A 181 0.14 6.32 -15.66
C MET A 181 0.01 5.39 -14.44
N TYR A 182 -0.42 4.14 -14.65
CA TYR A 182 -0.53 3.11 -13.61
C TYR A 182 0.77 2.91 -12.84
N PHE A 183 1.89 2.86 -13.58
CA PHE A 183 3.22 2.81 -13.01
C PHE A 183 3.75 4.24 -12.89
N ALA A 184 3.69 4.79 -11.68
CA ALA A 184 4.27 6.09 -11.40
C ALA A 184 5.80 6.05 -11.65
N PRO A 185 6.33 6.93 -12.51
CA PRO A 185 7.77 7.06 -12.72
C PRO A 185 8.51 7.33 -11.41
N TYR A 186 9.64 6.66 -11.22
CA TYR A 186 10.49 6.93 -10.05
C TYR A 186 11.36 8.19 -10.21
N LEU A 187 11.66 8.60 -11.45
CA LEU A 187 12.53 9.74 -11.72
C LEU A 187 11.74 11.05 -11.71
N HIS A 188 12.21 12.02 -10.93
CA HIS A 188 11.63 13.37 -10.83
C HIS A 188 11.52 14.12 -12.18
N ALA A 189 12.28 13.70 -13.19
CA ALA A 189 12.17 14.23 -14.55
C ALA A 189 10.75 14.06 -15.14
N PHE A 190 9.96 13.11 -14.64
CA PHE A 190 8.60 12.84 -15.09
C PHE A 190 7.52 13.37 -14.13
N ASP A 191 7.90 14.08 -13.05
CA ASP A 191 6.94 14.65 -12.11
C ASP A 191 6.04 15.71 -12.77
N LYS A 192 6.46 16.30 -13.89
CA LYS A 192 5.67 17.30 -14.64
C LYS A 192 5.28 16.79 -16.03
N ALA A 193 5.29 15.48 -16.24
CA ALA A 193 4.87 14.87 -17.49
C ALA A 193 3.39 15.22 -17.76
N PRO A 194 3.02 15.75 -18.95
CA PRO A 194 1.64 16.15 -19.25
C PRO A 194 0.66 14.98 -19.24
N GLU A 195 1.15 13.75 -19.30
CA GLU A 195 0.36 12.52 -19.16
C GLU A 195 -0.40 12.45 -17.83
N TRP A 196 0.11 13.10 -16.76
CA TRP A 196 -0.59 13.23 -15.47
C TRP A 196 -1.88 14.07 -15.56
N ASP A 197 -2.03 14.91 -16.58
CA ASP A 197 -3.17 15.81 -16.76
C ASP A 197 -4.27 15.22 -17.66
N ILE A 198 -4.02 14.11 -18.36
CA ILE A 198 -5.00 13.42 -19.20
C ILE A 198 -6.17 12.88 -18.36
N GLU A 199 -5.85 12.35 -17.18
CA GLU A 199 -6.82 11.89 -16.20
C GLU A 199 -6.47 12.47 -14.82
N PRO A 200 -7.01 13.64 -14.44
CA PRO A 200 -6.64 14.30 -13.20
C PRO A 200 -6.89 13.47 -11.94
N ARG A 201 -7.78 12.47 -11.98
CA ARG A 201 -8.04 11.55 -10.86
C ARG A 201 -6.89 10.58 -10.60
N VAL A 202 -5.87 10.53 -11.46
CA VAL A 202 -4.64 9.76 -11.22
C VAL A 202 -3.60 10.54 -10.39
N LYS A 203 -3.75 11.88 -10.25
CA LYS A 203 -2.80 12.72 -9.51
C LYS A 203 -2.54 12.32 -8.04
N PRO A 204 -3.46 11.68 -7.30
CA PRO A 204 -3.13 11.08 -6.02
C PRO A 204 -1.95 10.11 -6.12
N PHE A 205 -1.86 9.26 -7.16
CA PHE A 205 -0.76 8.32 -7.39
C PHE A 205 0.57 9.00 -7.73
N GLN A 206 0.54 10.19 -8.32
CA GLN A 206 1.74 11.01 -8.47
C GLN A 206 2.24 11.51 -7.10
N LYS A 207 1.31 12.00 -6.26
CA LYS A 207 1.63 12.55 -4.94
C LYS A 207 2.06 11.51 -3.92
N VAL A 208 1.70 10.24 -4.08
CA VAL A 208 2.16 9.18 -3.15
C VAL A 208 3.69 9.08 -3.11
N LEU A 209 4.39 9.49 -4.17
CA LEU A 209 5.85 9.48 -4.24
C LEU A 209 6.50 10.43 -3.23
N GLU A 210 5.85 11.55 -2.88
CA GLU A 210 6.37 12.54 -1.91
C GLU A 210 6.51 11.96 -0.50
N THR A 211 5.66 10.99 -0.16
CA THR A 211 5.62 10.33 1.15
C THR A 211 5.82 8.81 1.04
N GLY A 212 6.30 8.36 -0.11
CA GLY A 212 6.55 6.97 -0.43
C GLY A 212 7.75 6.42 0.31
N LYS A 213 7.60 5.25 0.92
CA LYS A 213 8.65 4.54 1.65
C LYS A 213 8.70 3.08 1.21
N LEU A 214 9.90 2.50 1.19
CA LEU A 214 10.04 1.05 1.17
C LEU A 214 9.54 0.47 2.49
N THR A 215 9.04 -0.76 2.48
CA THR A 215 8.55 -1.41 3.70
C THR A 215 9.63 -1.55 4.79
N SER A 216 10.92 -1.48 4.42
CA SER A 216 12.05 -1.50 5.35
C SER A 216 12.29 -0.18 6.08
N TRP A 217 11.69 0.92 5.60
CA TRP A 217 11.95 2.25 6.15
C TRP A 217 11.67 2.29 7.67
N PRO A 218 12.53 2.95 8.46
CA PRO A 218 13.69 3.76 8.08
C PRO A 218 14.99 2.97 7.92
N ALA A 219 14.98 1.66 8.15
CA ALA A 219 16.14 0.82 7.95
C ALA A 219 16.49 0.65 6.46
N PRO A 220 17.77 0.43 6.13
CA PRO A 220 18.18 0.01 4.79
C PRO A 220 17.46 -1.27 4.38
N ALA A 221 17.08 -1.36 3.10
CA ALA A 221 16.55 -2.61 2.55
C ALA A 221 17.64 -3.69 2.55
N ASN A 222 17.32 -4.86 3.10
CA ASN A 222 18.23 -6.00 3.18
C ASN A 222 17.48 -7.33 3.05
N ARG A 223 18.21 -8.44 3.02
CA ARG A 223 17.64 -9.78 2.85
C ARG A 223 16.72 -10.17 4.01
N GLN A 224 17.11 -9.80 5.24
CA GLN A 224 16.34 -10.05 6.46
C GLN A 224 14.96 -9.38 6.38
N HIS A 225 14.89 -8.11 5.97
CA HIS A 225 13.61 -7.44 5.77
C HIS A 225 12.78 -8.09 4.67
N GLY A 226 13.42 -8.54 3.59
CA GLY A 226 12.77 -9.34 2.55
C GLY A 226 12.11 -10.59 3.11
N GLU A 227 12.74 -11.26 4.07
CA GLU A 227 12.15 -12.41 4.77
C GLU A 227 10.97 -12.04 5.66
N VAL A 228 11.02 -10.89 6.36
CA VAL A 228 9.87 -10.36 7.12
C VAL A 228 8.64 -10.18 6.24
N ILE A 229 8.83 -9.62 5.03
CA ILE A 229 7.77 -9.43 4.05
C ILE A 229 7.30 -10.77 3.46
N ASN A 230 8.23 -11.64 3.05
CA ASN A 230 7.87 -12.94 2.46
C ASN A 230 7.21 -13.91 3.44
N ARG A 231 7.26 -13.63 4.75
CA ARG A 231 6.55 -14.37 5.81
C ARG A 231 5.33 -13.62 6.35
N TRP A 232 4.98 -12.47 5.76
CA TRP A 232 3.82 -11.66 6.14
C TRP A 232 3.76 -11.28 7.63
N ILE A 233 4.90 -11.19 8.34
CA ILE A 233 4.90 -11.14 9.82
C ILE A 233 4.09 -9.97 10.38
N VAL A 234 4.24 -8.78 9.81
CA VAL A 234 3.48 -7.59 10.23
C VAL A 234 2.01 -7.69 9.83
N ILE A 235 1.72 -8.30 8.68
CA ILE A 235 0.33 -8.53 8.24
C ILE A 235 -0.35 -9.52 9.19
N ASP A 236 0.32 -10.61 9.53
CA ASP A 236 -0.14 -11.63 10.45
C ASP A 236 -0.34 -11.11 11.87
N MET A 237 0.48 -10.15 12.30
CA MET A 237 0.25 -9.42 13.56
C MET A 237 -1.14 -8.78 13.58
N PHE A 238 -1.52 -8.06 12.51
CA PHE A 238 -2.83 -7.44 12.41
C PHE A 238 -3.95 -8.49 12.27
N THR A 239 -3.82 -9.45 11.36
CA THR A 239 -4.88 -10.44 11.12
C THR A 239 -5.16 -11.30 12.36
N LYS A 240 -4.14 -11.73 13.09
CA LYS A 240 -4.30 -12.47 14.36
C LYS A 240 -5.02 -11.65 15.42
N ALA A 241 -4.68 -10.36 15.55
CA ALA A 241 -5.32 -9.49 16.52
C ALA A 241 -6.81 -9.27 16.22
N ILE A 242 -7.17 -9.23 14.94
CA ILE A 242 -8.55 -9.07 14.48
C ILE A 242 -9.36 -10.37 14.64
N THR A 243 -8.72 -11.53 14.47
CA THR A 243 -9.36 -12.85 14.65
C THR A 243 -9.37 -13.34 16.10
N GLY A 244 -8.93 -12.53 17.06
CA GLY A 244 -9.17 -12.75 18.49
C GLY A 244 -7.92 -12.96 19.35
N THR A 245 -6.72 -12.96 18.76
CA THR A 245 -5.50 -12.96 19.58
C THR A 245 -5.37 -11.64 20.33
N PRO A 246 -5.05 -11.64 21.64
CA PRO A 246 -4.81 -10.41 22.38
C PRO A 246 -3.73 -9.56 21.70
N THR A 247 -3.96 -8.26 21.54
CA THR A 247 -3.06 -7.33 20.83
C THR A 247 -1.61 -7.42 21.30
N LYS A 248 -1.40 -7.49 22.62
CA LYS A 248 -0.05 -7.66 23.20
C LYS A 248 0.62 -8.97 22.76
N ALA A 249 -0.14 -10.07 22.69
CA ALA A 249 0.38 -11.36 22.27
C ALA A 249 0.72 -11.38 20.76
N ALA A 250 -0.15 -10.80 19.92
CA ALA A 250 0.12 -10.69 18.48
C ALA A 250 1.38 -9.87 18.18
N ILE A 251 1.56 -8.74 18.88
CA ILE A 251 2.78 -7.91 18.76
C ILE A 251 4.01 -8.68 19.25
N ALA A 252 3.94 -9.32 20.41
CA ALA A 252 5.06 -10.08 20.97
C ALA A 252 5.50 -11.23 20.05
N GLU A 253 4.54 -11.92 19.41
CA GLU A 253 4.84 -12.96 18.45
C GLU A 253 5.57 -12.40 17.21
N ALA A 254 5.05 -11.32 16.62
CA ALA A 254 5.69 -10.67 15.48
C ALA A 254 7.11 -10.19 15.81
N VAL A 255 7.30 -9.56 16.98
CA VAL A 255 8.60 -9.11 17.49
C VAL A 255 9.55 -10.30 17.65
N SER A 256 9.09 -11.42 18.20
CA SER A 256 9.90 -12.63 18.34
C SER A 256 10.37 -13.16 16.99
N GLN A 257 9.48 -13.25 16.00
CA GLN A 257 9.84 -13.74 14.66
C GLN A 257 10.83 -12.80 13.96
N ILE A 258 10.64 -11.47 14.08
CA ILE A 258 11.58 -10.49 13.51
C ILE A 258 12.95 -10.61 14.18
N LYS A 259 13.03 -10.75 15.51
CA LYS A 259 14.31 -10.96 16.21
C LYS A 259 15.03 -12.20 15.69
N THR A 260 14.32 -13.31 15.51
CA THR A 260 14.90 -14.55 14.95
C THR A 260 15.48 -14.34 13.55
N ILE A 261 14.83 -13.53 12.70
CA ILE A 261 15.32 -13.25 11.34
C ILE A 261 16.57 -12.35 11.35
N TYR A 262 16.63 -11.39 12.27
CA TYR A 262 17.71 -10.40 12.32
C TYR A 262 18.94 -10.84 13.14
N GLY A 263 18.77 -11.82 14.04
CA GLY A 263 19.84 -12.33 14.93
C GLY A 263 19.90 -11.56 16.23
#